data_AF-A0A3Q8CGA5-F1
#
_entry.id   AF-A0A3Q8CGA5-F1
#
_cell.length_a   1.000
_cell.length_b   1.000
_cell.length_c   1.000
_cell.angle_alpha   90.00
_cell.angle_beta   90.00
_cell.angle_gamma   90.00
#
_symmetry.space_group_name_H-M   'P 1'
#
loop_
_entity.id
_entity.type
_entity.pdbx_description
1 polymer ?
#
loop_
_entity_poly.entity_id
_entity_poly.type
_entity_poly.pdbx_seq_one_letter_code
_entity_poly.pdbx_strand_id
1 'polypeptide(L)' 'MTDYEFIINLGGHDLFTDSNRRQVLDKNRIAQCQREYRLPAKEFVDLLDELNRYHRSGNQQSLWKKIEKEYLNLGNLIIK' A
#
# COMPACT_ATOMS: atom_id res chain seq x y z
N MET A 1 -7.52 13.92 -13.05
CA MET A 1 -8.04 13.18 -11.89
C MET A 1 -7.02 12.12 -11.57
N THR A 2 -6.74 11.89 -10.30
CA THR A 2 -5.63 11.07 -9.83
C THR A 2 -5.80 9.60 -10.27
N ASP A 3 -4.86 9.05 -11.03
CA ASP A 3 -4.89 7.74 -11.70
C ASP A 3 -4.67 6.55 -10.72
N TYR A 4 -5.24 6.63 -9.52
CA TYR A 4 -5.09 5.57 -8.52
C TYR A 4 -6.06 4.42 -8.80
N GLU A 5 -5.51 3.23 -9.02
CA GLU A 5 -6.25 1.98 -9.20
C GLU A 5 -6.29 1.18 -7.90
N PHE A 6 -7.43 0.57 -7.58
CA PHE A 6 -7.57 -0.25 -6.39
C PHE A 6 -6.78 -1.56 -6.51
N ILE A 7 -6.04 -1.91 -5.45
CA ILE A 7 -5.27 -3.16 -5.38
C ILE A 7 -5.97 -4.17 -4.47
N ILE A 8 -6.13 -3.83 -3.19
CA ILE A 8 -6.59 -4.78 -2.18
C ILE A 8 -7.15 -4.08 -0.94
N ASN A 9 -8.01 -4.78 -0.21
CA ASN A 9 -8.37 -4.45 1.17
C ASN A 9 -7.69 -5.42 2.15
N LEU A 10 -6.96 -4.88 3.13
CA LEU A 10 -6.30 -5.63 4.18
C LEU A 10 -6.77 -5.12 5.55
N GLY A 11 -7.74 -5.82 6.15
CA GLY A 11 -8.13 -5.59 7.55
C GLY A 11 -8.51 -4.14 7.89
N GLY A 12 -9.17 -3.42 6.98
CA GLY A 12 -9.58 -2.02 7.18
C GLY A 12 -8.74 -0.97 6.44
N HIS A 13 -7.67 -1.40 5.78
CA HIS A 13 -6.86 -0.58 4.89
C HIS A 13 -7.18 -0.89 3.43
N ASP A 14 -7.62 0.13 2.68
CA ASP A 14 -7.71 0.03 1.22
C ASP A 14 -6.43 0.57 0.60
N LEU A 15 -5.75 -0.27 -0.18
CA LEU A 15 -4.57 0.11 -0.93
C LEU A 15 -4.94 0.40 -2.38
N PHE A 16 -4.47 1.54 -2.87
CA PHE A 16 -4.54 1.94 -4.27
C PHE A 16 -3.16 2.28 -4.79
N THR A 17 -2.95 2.23 -6.10
CA THR A 17 -1.67 2.61 -6.71
C THR A 17 -1.82 3.46 -7.94
N ASP A 18 -0.92 4.42 -8.10
CA ASP A 18 -0.61 5.08 -9.37
C ASP A 18 0.73 4.52 -9.86
N SER A 19 0.66 3.61 -10.83
CA SER A 19 1.83 2.91 -11.36
C SER A 19 2.79 3.84 -12.11
N ASN A 20 2.29 4.91 -12.73
CA ASN A 20 3.13 5.87 -13.45
C ASN A 20 4.02 6.66 -12.48
N ARG A 21 3.51 6.93 -11.28
CA ARG A 21 4.22 7.70 -10.26
C ARG A 21 4.87 6.83 -9.19
N ARG A 22 4.66 5.51 -9.23
CA ARG A 22 5.06 4.54 -8.19
C ARG A 22 4.54 4.96 -6.83
N GLN A 23 3.29 5.42 -6.81
CA GLN A 23 2.65 5.89 -5.59
C GLN A 23 1.68 4.85 -5.07
N VAL A 24 1.58 4.79 -3.74
CA VAL A 24 0.61 3.97 -3.04
C VAL A 24 -0.20 4.87 -2.14
N LEU A 25 -1.52 4.76 -2.25
CA LEU A 25 -2.46 5.45 -1.38
C LEU A 25 -3.04 4.42 -0.42
N ASP A 26 -2.79 4.61 0.87
CA ASP A 26 -3.46 3.89 1.96
C ASP A 26 -4.64 4.72 2.45
N LYS A 27 -5.85 4.13 2.43
CA LYS A 27 -7.02 4.65 3.11
C LYS A 27 -7.38 3.76 4.28
N ASN A 28 -7.11 4.24 5.49
CA ASN A 28 -7.54 3.59 6.72
C ASN A 28 -8.99 3.97 7.03
N ARG A 29 -9.90 3.01 6.84
CA ARG A 29 -11.34 3.21 7.07
C ARG A 29 -11.68 3.39 8.55
N ILE A 30 -10.90 2.79 9.45
CA ILE A 30 -11.15 2.83 10.90
C ILE A 30 -10.80 4.21 11.45
N ALA A 31 -9.61 4.72 11.08
CA ALA A 31 -9.12 6.02 11.53
C ALA A 31 -9.61 7.19 10.65
N GLN A 32 -10.35 6.91 9.57
CA GLN A 32 -10.80 7.89 8.58
C GLN A 32 -9.66 8.79 8.05
N CYS A 33 -8.48 8.20 7.86
CA CYS A 33 -7.30 8.91 7.39
C CYS A 33 -6.78 8.30 6.10
N GLN A 34 -6.09 9.11 5.32
CA GLN A 34 -5.42 8.66 4.10
C GLN A 34 -3.98 9.14 4.08
N ARG A 35 -3.10 8.31 3.55
CA ARG A 35 -1.66 8.60 3.43
C ARG A 35 -1.19 8.19 2.04
N GLU A 36 -0.37 9.04 1.44
CA GLU A 36 0.23 8.77 0.14
C GLU A 36 1.72 8.49 0.34
N TYR A 37 2.21 7.48 -0.35
CA TYR A 37 3.60 7.05 -0.32
C TYR A 37 4.14 7.07 -1.74
N ARG A 38 5.44 7.38 -1.90
CA ARG A 38 6.15 7.21 -3.16
C ARG A 38 7.30 6.25 -2.94
N LEU A 39 7.28 5.14 -3.66
CA LEU A 39 8.28 4.09 -3.49
C LEU A 39 9.38 4.22 -4.55
N PRO A 40 10.63 3.87 -4.21
CA PRO A 40 11.65 3.53 -5.20
C PRO A 40 11.17 2.44 -6.16
N ALA A 41 11.71 2.40 -7.38
CA ALA A 41 11.27 1.46 -8.42
C ALA A 41 11.26 0.00 -7.96
N LYS A 42 12.33 -0.42 -7.27
CA LYS A 42 12.47 -1.79 -6.79
C LYS A 42 11.43 -2.12 -5.73
N GLU A 43 11.34 -1.30 -4.69
CA GLU A 43 10.36 -1.47 -3.60
C GLU A 43 8.92 -1.46 -4.09
N PHE A 44 8.63 -0.64 -5.10
CA PHE A 44 7.30 -0.60 -5.72
C PHE A 44 6.93 -1.94 -6.36
N VAL A 45 7.84 -2.51 -7.16
CA VAL A 45 7.62 -3.82 -7.80
C VAL A 45 7.55 -4.93 -6.75
N ASP A 46 8.45 -4.93 -5.78
CA ASP A 46 8.49 -5.92 -4.69
C ASP A 46 7.17 -5.93 -3.89
N LEU A 47 6.60 -4.75 -3.59
CA LEU A 47 5.29 -4.62 -2.96
C LEU A 47 4.17 -5.24 -3.80
N LEU A 48 4.11 -4.93 -5.10
CA LEU A 48 3.07 -5.47 -5.98
C LEU A 48 3.18 -6.99 -6.10
N ASP A 49 4.39 -7.52 -6.19
CA ASP A 49 4.66 -8.96 -6.20
C ASP A 49 4.21 -9.64 -4.91
N GLU A 50 4.49 -9.01 -3.77
CA GLU A 50 4.08 -9.49 -2.46
C GLU A 50 2.55 -9.49 -2.28
N LEU A 51 1.89 -8.44 -2.75
CA LEU A 51 0.42 -8.35 -2.78
C LEU A 51 -0.20 -9.36 -3.74
N ASN A 52 0.42 -9.62 -4.89
CA ASN A 52 -0.06 -10.58 -5.88
C ASN A 52 0.07 -12.04 -5.40
N ARG A 53 1.12 -12.33 -4.60
CA ARG A 53 1.32 -13.66 -3.98
C ARG A 53 0.41 -13.90 -2.78
N TYR A 54 -0.23 -12.86 -2.24
CA TYR A 54 -1.10 -13.01 -1.08
C TYR A 54 -2.38 -13.77 -1.43
N HIS A 55 -2.59 -14.89 -0.73
CA HIS A 55 -3.82 -15.66 -0.81
C HIS A 55 -4.77 -15.27 0.33
N ARG A 56 -6.06 -15.07 0.05
CA ARG A 56 -7.07 -14.59 1.02
C ARG A 56 -7.26 -15.46 2.27
N SER A 57 -6.81 -16.72 2.23
CA SER A 57 -6.79 -17.62 3.40
C SER A 57 -5.64 -17.34 4.38
N GLY A 58 -4.68 -16.48 4.00
CA GLY A 58 -3.54 -16.08 4.83
C GLY A 58 -3.89 -14.97 5.83
N ASN A 59 -3.06 -14.82 6.85
CA ASN A 59 -3.26 -13.82 7.92
C ASN A 59 -3.06 -12.38 7.41
N GLN A 60 -4.16 -11.68 7.12
CA GLN A 60 -4.16 -10.29 6.63
C GLN A 60 -3.39 -9.33 7.53
N GLN A 61 -3.51 -9.47 8.86
CA GLN A 61 -2.82 -8.57 9.79
C GLN A 61 -1.30 -8.75 9.73
N SER A 62 -0.83 -9.99 9.56
CA SER A 62 0.61 -10.25 9.43
C SER A 62 1.16 -9.65 8.13
N LEU A 63 0.42 -9.79 7.02
CA LEU A 63 0.81 -9.16 5.77
C LEU A 63 0.81 -7.64 5.89
N TRP A 64 -0.25 -7.06 6.46
CA TRP A 64 -0.35 -5.61 6.65
C TRP A 64 0.84 -5.07 7.45
N LYS A 65 1.17 -5.70 8.59
CA LYS A 65 2.33 -5.29 9.41
C LYS A 65 3.65 -5.36 8.63
N LYS A 66 3.80 -6.36 7.77
CA LYS A 66 4.98 -6.47 6.90
C LYS A 66 5.01 -5.30 5.90
N ILE A 67 3.90 -5.07 5.20
CA ILE A 67 3.79 -4.01 4.19
C ILE A 67 4.02 -2.62 4.79
N GLU A 68 3.41 -2.34 5.94
CA GLU A 68 3.55 -1.09 6.66
C GLU A 68 5.01 -0.82 7.05
N LYS A 69 5.69 -1.86 7.55
CA LYS A 69 7.08 -1.75 8.00
C LYS A 69 8.05 -1.60 6.82
N GLU A 70 7.91 -2.43 5.79
CA GLU A 70 8.89 -2.54 4.71
C GLU A 70 8.70 -1.47 3.63
N TYR A 71 7.45 -1.13 3.28
CA TYR A 71 7.16 -0.25 2.16
C TYR A 71 6.46 1.05 2.57
N LEU A 72 5.41 1.00 3.40
CA LEU A 72 4.58 2.16 3.74
C LEU A 72 5.06 2.89 5.02
N ASN A 73 6.37 3.06 5.14
CA ASN A 73 7.01 3.70 6.28
C ASN A 73 7.18 5.22 6.08
N LEU A 74 7.64 5.92 7.13
CA LEU A 74 7.84 7.37 7.13
C LEU A 74 8.83 7.87 6.07
N GLY A 75 9.83 7.07 5.69
CA GLY A 75 10.81 7.44 4.68
C GLY A 75 10.20 7.55 3.27
N ASN A 76 9.11 6.82 3.02
CA ASN A 76 8.39 6.81 1.75
C ASN A 76 7.14 7.71 1.78
N LEU A 77 6.80 8.30 2.93
CA LEU A 77 5.60 9.12 3.11
C LEU A 77 5.73 10.45 2.33
N ILE A 78 4.72 10.76 1.53
CA ILE A 78 4.60 12.05 0.87
C ILE A 78 3.94 13.02 1.86
N ILE A 79 4.73 13.91 2.42
CA ILE A 79 4.24 15.02 3.23
C ILE A 79 3.77 16.11 2.26
N LYS A 80 2.49 16.46 2.34
CA LYS A 80 1.88 17.57 1.60
C LYS A 80 1.82 18.81 2.49
#